data_AF-A0AAV6CJM9-F1
#
_entry.id   AF-A0AAV6CJM9-F1
#
_cell.length_a   1.000
_cell.length_b   1.000
_cell.length_c   1.000
_cell.angle_alpha   90.00
_cell.angle_beta   90.00
_cell.angle_gamma   90.00
#
_symmetry.space_group_name_H-M   'P 1'
#
loop_
_entity.id
_entity.type
_entity.pdbx_description
1 polymer ?
#
loop_
_entity_poly.entity_id
_entity_poly.type
_entity_poly.pdbx_seq_one_letter_code
_entity_poly.pdbx_strand_id
1 'polypeptide(L)' 'SIRGLAAGIASFINIVDCEAVIIGGGIAAAGEDLFKPLQGFLDQFEWRPGGVQAKLIHAQLGEYAGAIGAAYNSVGEPKI' A
#
# COMPACT_ATOMS: atom_id res chain seq x y z
N SER A 1 -1.46 -5.56 15.46
CA SER A 1 -1.89 -6.88 14.95
C SER A 1 -2.18 -6.77 13.46
N ILE A 2 -2.08 -7.87 12.70
CA ILE A 2 -2.33 -7.85 11.24
C ILE A 2 -3.77 -7.42 10.92
N ARG A 3 -4.76 -7.88 11.69
CA ARG A 3 -6.17 -7.46 11.56
C ARG A 3 -6.37 -5.96 11.72
N GLY A 4 -5.67 -5.33 12.67
CA GLY A 4 -5.76 -3.88 12.89
C GLY A 4 -5.19 -3.09 11.72
N LEU A 5 -4.05 -3.54 11.18
CA LEU A 5 -3.47 -2.94 9.97
C LEU A 5 -4.44 -3.08 8.77
N ALA A 6 -5.02 -4.26 8.58
CA ALA A 6 -6.02 -4.51 7.53
C ALA A 6 -7.24 -3.58 7.65
N ALA A 7 -7.77 -3.40 8.86
CA ALA A 7 -8.91 -2.52 9.10
C ALA A 7 -8.59 -1.05 8.78
N GLY A 8 -7.39 -0.59 9.16
CA GLY A 8 -6.93 0.75 8.79
C GLY A 8 -6.80 0.93 7.28
N ILE A 9 -6.15 -0.01 6.60
CA ILE A 9 -5.99 0.01 5.14
C ILE A 9 -7.36 -0.02 4.44
N ALA A 10 -8.25 -0.94 4.82
CA ALA A 10 -9.59 -1.02 4.24
C ALA A 10 -10.40 0.26 4.47
N SER A 11 -10.24 0.91 5.62
CA SER A 11 -10.89 2.20 5.87
C SER A 11 -10.43 3.26 4.87
N PHE A 12 -9.13 3.32 4.56
CA PHE A 12 -8.62 4.22 3.53
C PHE A 12 -9.11 3.83 2.13
N ILE A 13 -9.01 2.55 1.74
CA ILE A 13 -9.52 2.07 0.45
C ILE A 13 -10.98 2.48 0.26
N ASN A 14 -11.83 2.26 1.26
CA ASN A 14 -13.26 2.57 1.20
C ASN A 14 -13.56 4.09 1.15
N ILE A 15 -12.64 4.95 1.61
CA ILE A 15 -12.81 6.41 1.61
C ILE A 15 -12.29 7.04 0.31
N VAL A 16 -11.15 6.59 -0.19
CA VAL A 16 -10.46 7.22 -1.34
C VAL A 16 -10.60 6.46 -2.66
N ASP A 17 -11.14 5.23 -2.63
CA ASP A 17 -11.26 4.34 -3.79
C ASP A 17 -9.94 4.20 -4.58
N CYS A 18 -8.88 3.84 -3.87
CA CYS A 18 -7.54 3.78 -4.46
C CYS A 18 -7.32 2.50 -5.27
N GLU A 19 -6.59 2.61 -6.38
CA GLU A 19 -6.23 1.44 -7.21
C GLU A 19 -5.16 0.55 -6.57
N ALA A 20 -4.33 1.09 -5.67
CA ALA A 20 -3.25 0.38 -5.03
C ALA A 20 -2.88 0.94 -3.65
N VAL A 21 -2.43 0.03 -2.79
CA VAL A 21 -1.86 0.30 -1.47
C VAL A 21 -0.43 -0.23 -1.47
N ILE A 22 0.54 0.67 -1.27
CA ILE A 22 1.96 0.33 -1.23
C ILE A 22 2.40 0.24 0.23
N ILE A 23 2.85 -0.94 0.66
CA ILE A 23 3.38 -1.18 2.01
C ILE A 23 4.90 -1.16 1.96
N GLY A 24 5.48 -0.20 2.68
CA GLY A 24 6.93 -0.06 2.84
C GLY A 24 7.38 -0.16 4.30
N GLY A 25 8.62 0.28 4.55
CA GLY A 25 9.26 0.19 5.87
C GLY A 25 9.66 -1.25 6.24
N GLY A 26 10.29 -1.40 7.41
CA GLY A 26 10.87 -2.68 7.83
C GLY A 26 9.86 -3.83 8.00
N ILE A 27 8.58 -3.51 8.23
CA ILE A 27 7.53 -4.54 8.34
C ILE A 27 7.29 -5.26 7.01
N ALA A 28 7.44 -4.57 5.88
CA ALA A 28 7.18 -5.13 4.55
C ALA A 28 8.19 -6.24 4.18
N ALA A 29 9.37 -6.24 4.82
CA ALA A 29 10.38 -7.28 4.66
C ALA A 29 9.92 -8.67 5.11
N ALA A 30 8.84 -8.77 5.89
CA ALA A 30 8.23 -10.04 6.26
C ALA A 30 7.60 -10.78 5.06
N GLY A 31 7.42 -10.13 3.91
CA GLY A 31 6.95 -10.77 2.68
C GLY A 31 5.61 -11.49 2.90
N GLU A 32 5.49 -12.72 2.39
CA GLU A 32 4.25 -13.49 2.42
C GLU A 32 3.66 -13.69 3.83
N ASP A 33 4.49 -13.70 4.88
CA ASP A 33 4.01 -13.80 6.27
C ASP A 33 3.22 -12.57 6.73
N LEU A 34 3.43 -11.42 6.08
CA LEU A 34 2.61 -10.22 6.23
C LEU A 34 1.52 -10.17 5.15
N PHE A 35 1.89 -10.30 3.88
CA PHE A 35 1.01 -9.99 2.76
C PHE A 35 -0.14 -10.99 2.63
N LYS A 36 0.08 -12.31 2.84
CA LYS A 36 -1.01 -13.31 2.77
C LYS A 36 -2.12 -13.09 3.80
N PRO A 37 -1.82 -13.00 5.12
CA PRO A 37 -2.88 -12.76 6.10
C PRO A 37 -3.51 -11.37 5.95
N LEU A 38 -2.73 -10.36 5.53
CA LEU A 38 -3.26 -9.03 5.28
C LEU A 38 -4.29 -9.04 4.15
N GLN A 39 -3.97 -9.69 3.03
CA GLN A 39 -4.89 -9.92 1.91
C GLN A 39 -6.17 -10.62 2.37
N GLY A 40 -6.06 -11.70 3.16
CA GLY A 40 -7.23 -12.43 3.65
C GLY A 40 -8.18 -11.62 4.56
N PHE A 41 -7.66 -10.61 5.26
CA PHE A 41 -8.52 -9.67 6.00
C PHE A 41 -9.11 -8.59 5.08
N LEU A 42 -8.35 -8.08 4.11
CA LEU A 42 -8.86 -7.10 3.13
C LEU A 42 -10.02 -7.67 2.32
N ASP A 43 -9.97 -8.96 1.97
CA ASP A 43 -11.06 -9.68 1.31
C ASP A 43 -12.38 -9.68 2.10
N GLN A 44 -12.33 -9.44 3.41
CA GLN A 44 -13.51 -9.35 4.27
C GLN A 44 -13.93 -7.90 4.55
N PHE A 45 -13.01 -6.94 4.46
CA PHE A 45 -13.20 -5.57 4.95
C PHE A 45 -13.44 -4.55 3.83
N GLU A 46 -12.89 -4.82 2.65
CA GLU A 46 -12.97 -3.92 1.51
C GLU A 46 -14.37 -3.92 0.91
N TRP A 47 -14.93 -2.74 0.71
CA TRP A 47 -16.18 -2.58 -0.01
C TRP A 47 -15.88 -2.49 -1.50
N ARG A 48 -16.26 -3.52 -2.27
CA ARG A 48 -15.92 -3.66 -3.70
C ARG A 48 -17.15 -3.52 -4.61
N PRO A 49 -17.78 -2.34 -4.73
CA PRO A 49 -18.82 -2.14 -5.72
C PRO A 49 -18.18 -2.28 -7.13
N GLY A 50 -18.59 -3.30 -7.88
CA GLY A 50 -17.98 -3.64 -9.18
C GLY A 50 -16.90 -4.73 -9.11
N GLY A 51 -16.58 -5.25 -7.92
CA GLY A 51 -15.70 -6.41 -7.75
C GLY A 51 -14.21 -6.14 -7.98
N VAL A 52 -13.83 -4.87 -8.19
CA VAL A 52 -12.42 -4.47 -8.30
C VAL A 52 -11.84 -4.35 -6.90
N GLN A 53 -10.63 -4.86 -6.74
CA GLN A 53 -9.87 -4.80 -5.50
C GLN A 53 -8.63 -3.92 -5.67
N ALA A 54 -8.35 -3.08 -4.68
CA ALA A 54 -7.11 -2.35 -4.56
C ALA A 54 -5.91 -3.32 -4.47
N LYS A 55 -4.87 -3.09 -5.29
CA LYS A 55 -3.66 -3.93 -5.31
C LYS A 55 -2.83 -3.68 -4.06
N LEU A 56 -2.48 -4.73 -3.33
CA LEU A 56 -1.53 -4.66 -2.23
C LEU A 56 -0.10 -4.89 -2.73
N ILE A 57 0.74 -3.86 -2.69
CA ILE A 57 2.06 -3.86 -3.35
C ILE A 57 3.18 -3.71 -2.31
N HIS A 58 4.23 -4.51 -2.43
CA HIS A 58 5.46 -4.32 -1.68
C HIS A 58 6.29 -3.17 -2.26
N ALA A 59 6.69 -2.21 -1.43
CA ALA A 59 7.50 -1.06 -1.85
C ALA A 59 8.87 -1.51 -2.42
N GLN A 60 9.07 -1.30 -3.72
CA GLN A 60 10.26 -1.75 -4.44
C GLN A 60 11.53 -0.97 -4.08
N LEU A 61 11.38 0.30 -3.68
CA LEU A 61 12.50 1.17 -3.33
C LEU A 61 12.97 0.96 -1.88
N GLY A 62 12.29 0.11 -1.10
CA GLY A 62 12.64 -0.19 0.28
C GLY A 62 12.81 1.06 1.14
N GLU A 63 13.92 1.10 1.89
CA GLU A 63 14.30 2.22 2.75
C GLU A 63 14.60 3.52 1.99
N TYR A 64 14.95 3.43 0.70
CA TYR A 64 15.28 4.59 -0.12
C TYR A 64 14.07 5.33 -0.69
N ALA A 65 12.85 4.79 -0.54
CA ALA A 65 11.64 5.38 -1.11
C ALA A 65 11.48 6.87 -0.74
N GLY A 66 11.71 7.22 0.53
CA GLY A 66 11.62 8.60 1.00
C GLY A 66 12.71 9.51 0.43
N ALA A 67 13.96 9.03 0.40
CA ALA A 67 15.09 9.80 -0.11
C ALA A 67 14.99 10.05 -1.62
N ILE A 68 14.62 9.02 -2.39
CA ILE A 68 14.41 9.12 -3.84
C ILE A 68 13.24 10.07 -4.13
N GLY A 69 12.14 9.96 -3.40
CA GLY A 69 11.01 10.88 -3.55
C GLY A 69 11.39 12.34 -3.26
N ALA A 70 12.17 12.59 -2.20
CA ALA A 70 12.64 13.93 -1.87
C ALA A 70 13.59 14.49 -2.94
N ALA A 71 14.53 13.68 -3.43
CA ALA A 71 15.43 14.06 -4.51
C ALA A 71 14.67 14.36 -5.79
N TYR A 72 13.74 13.49 -6.21
CA TYR A 72 12.91 13.70 -7.40
C TYR A 72 12.16 15.05 -7.34
N ASN A 73 11.57 15.37 -6.19
CA ASN A 73 10.85 16.63 -6.01
C ASN A 73 11.77 17.87 -5.95
N SER A 74 13.08 17.72 -5.69
CA SER A 74 14.01 18.85 -5.65
C SER A 74 14.62 19.21 -7.00
N VAL A 75 14.63 18.27 -7.97
CA VAL A 75 15.26 18.51 -9.29
C VAL A 75 14.39 19.37 -10.21
N GLY A 76 13.13 19.62 -9.86
CA GLY A 76 12.14 20.28 -10.72
C GLY A 76 11.75 19.38 -11.91
N GLU A 77 10.48 19.33 -12.28
CA GLU A 77 10.06 18.51 -13.42
C GLU A 77 10.84 18.92 -14.69
N PRO A 78 11.37 17.97 -15.49
CA PRO A 78 11.58 18.27 -16.89
C PRO A 78 10.21 18.60 -17.49
N LYS A 79 10.03 19.87 -17.90
CA LYS A 79 8.85 20.28 -18.65
C LYS A 79 8.75 19.39 -19.89
N ILE A 80 7.73 18.54 -19.91
CA ILE A 80 7.30 17.83 -21.13
C ILE A 80 6.72 18.84 -22.12
#